data_AF-A0A2V5UIW0-F1
#
_entry.id   AF-A0A2V5UIW0-F1
#
_cell.length_a   1.000
_cell.length_b   1.000
_cell.length_c   1.000
_cell.angle_alpha   90.00
_cell.angle_beta   90.00
_cell.angle_gamma   90.00
#
_symmetry.space_group_name_H-M   'P 1'
#
loop_
_entity.id
_entity.type
_entity.pdbx_description
1 polymer ?
#
loop_
_entity_poly.entity_id
_entity_poly.type
_entity_poly.pdbx_seq_one_letter_code
_entity_poly.pdbx_strand_id
1 'polypeptide(L)'
;MHKGNMSAITRLQDAAQKAGRRCDLAVTYPFLDEILAHRENAIELVKTLKLEQPKRITEHVLFYGAERTNVFIGAFGSQCTEHPPIRKSFAQFLAKVAPYSNHKQFISFGSTRHIASEILDYSEQHNVEFNHIYADLLSGYETDSLLTGRDKDRILIRHEAQQLTRLLLNARTGERSVFVTADRRLQRIVQDSDALQKLSGNVLSHIGLIGLVDLLVGLSPDKEVFTRLVWATPRNTVQKQLRDYLVKVTLRKYDHAMAMAMPVVLDQVLAVADLDTAAHRRFGKPTDVDDALETSEFLDRIENDYFDKMNAAIEKSEQSGKPR
;
A
#
# COMPACT_ATOMS: atom_id res chain seq x y z
N MET A 1 -16.19 10.55 1.12
CA MET A 1 -16.40 9.10 0.93
C MET A 1 -15.61 8.70 -0.31
N HIS A 2 -14.40 8.13 -0.15
CA HIS A 2 -13.54 7.81 -1.30
C HIS A 2 -14.23 6.79 -2.21
N LYS A 3 -14.70 7.25 -3.37
CA LYS A 3 -15.09 6.36 -4.47
C LYS A 3 -13.82 5.69 -4.97
N GLY A 4 -13.66 4.38 -4.71
CA GLY A 4 -12.42 3.63 -4.97
C GLY A 4 -11.92 3.67 -6.43
N ASN A 5 -10.70 3.21 -6.67
CA ASN A 5 -9.98 3.30 -7.97
C ASN A 5 -10.84 2.96 -9.20
N MET A 6 -11.61 1.86 -9.14
CA MET A 6 -12.49 1.47 -10.26
C MET A 6 -13.56 2.51 -10.58
N SER A 7 -14.12 3.19 -9.57
CA SER A 7 -15.09 4.26 -9.82
C SER A 7 -14.45 5.47 -10.51
N ALA A 8 -13.19 5.81 -10.18
CA ALA A 8 -12.47 6.84 -10.91
C ALA A 8 -12.22 6.42 -12.37
N ILE A 9 -11.75 5.19 -12.58
CA ILE A 9 -11.50 4.66 -13.93
C ILE A 9 -12.78 4.65 -14.77
N THR A 10 -13.91 4.16 -14.23
CA THR A 10 -15.19 4.20 -14.94
C THR A 10 -15.61 5.63 -15.29
N ARG A 11 -15.46 6.61 -14.36
CA ARG A 11 -15.74 8.02 -14.67
C ARG A 11 -14.88 8.55 -15.82
N LEU A 12 -13.60 8.17 -15.85
CA LEU A 12 -12.69 8.55 -16.93
C LEU A 12 -13.11 7.93 -18.27
N GLN A 13 -13.46 6.64 -18.26
CA GLN A 13 -13.93 5.93 -19.46
C GLN A 13 -15.22 6.54 -20.01
N ASP A 14 -16.18 6.84 -19.14
CA ASP A 14 -17.44 7.50 -19.51
C ASP A 14 -17.19 8.89 -20.11
N ALA A 15 -16.30 9.68 -19.51
CA ALA A 15 -15.94 11.01 -20.00
C ALA A 15 -15.22 10.93 -21.36
N ALA A 16 -14.30 9.98 -21.53
CA ALA A 16 -13.61 9.73 -22.78
C ALA A 16 -14.60 9.35 -23.89
N GLN A 17 -15.53 8.43 -23.60
CA GLN A 17 -16.55 7.99 -24.55
C GLN A 17 -17.44 9.16 -25.00
N LYS A 18 -17.89 10.01 -24.05
CA LYS A 18 -18.66 11.22 -24.37
C LYS A 18 -17.89 12.21 -25.25
N ALA A 19 -16.57 12.24 -25.12
CA ALA A 19 -15.68 13.06 -25.94
C ALA A 19 -15.27 12.39 -27.27
N GLY A 20 -15.82 11.23 -27.63
CA GLY A 20 -15.46 10.49 -28.83
C GLY A 20 -14.03 9.92 -28.79
N ARG A 21 -13.48 9.70 -27.59
CA ARG A 21 -12.15 9.14 -27.35
C ARG A 21 -12.26 7.76 -26.71
N ARG A 22 -11.22 6.97 -26.87
CA ARG A 22 -11.08 5.65 -26.24
C ARG A 22 -10.16 5.76 -25.02
N CYS A 23 -10.55 5.12 -23.92
CA CYS A 23 -9.74 4.99 -22.71
C CYS A 23 -9.79 3.52 -22.27
N ASP A 24 -8.65 2.84 -22.38
CA ASP A 24 -8.52 1.43 -22.03
C ASP A 24 -7.76 1.29 -20.70
N LEU A 25 -8.17 0.31 -19.90
CA LEU A 25 -7.41 -0.16 -18.75
C LEU A 25 -6.77 -1.49 -19.13
N ALA A 26 -5.45 -1.57 -19.09
CA ALA A 26 -4.69 -2.78 -19.37
C ALA A 26 -3.89 -3.22 -18.14
N VAL A 27 -3.79 -4.53 -17.94
CA VAL A 27 -2.86 -5.16 -17.01
C VAL A 27 -1.94 -6.05 -17.81
N THR A 28 -0.64 -5.95 -17.58
CA THR A 28 0.32 -6.74 -18.34
C THR A 28 0.50 -8.12 -17.73
N TYR A 29 0.75 -9.12 -18.57
CA TYR A 29 0.87 -10.52 -18.16
C TYR A 29 1.85 -10.75 -17.00
N PRO A 30 3.05 -10.13 -16.96
CA PRO A 30 3.98 -10.34 -15.84
C PRO A 30 3.48 -9.82 -14.49
N PHE A 31 2.57 -8.84 -14.49
CA PHE A 31 1.90 -8.36 -13.27
C PHE A 31 0.77 -9.28 -12.82
N LEU A 32 0.30 -10.20 -13.68
CA LEU A 32 -0.70 -11.19 -13.27
C LEU A 32 -0.11 -12.18 -12.27
N ASP A 33 1.14 -12.58 -12.46
CA ASP A 33 1.87 -13.41 -11.51
C ASP A 33 1.94 -12.74 -10.12
N GLU A 34 2.26 -11.43 -10.09
CA GLU A 34 2.30 -10.65 -8.84
C GLU A 34 0.92 -10.57 -8.16
N ILE A 35 -0.15 -10.37 -8.93
CA ILE A 35 -1.52 -10.33 -8.39
C ILE A 35 -1.92 -11.69 -7.80
N LEU A 36 -1.56 -12.79 -8.45
CA LEU A 36 -1.82 -14.14 -7.97
C LEU A 36 -1.01 -14.44 -6.70
N ALA A 37 0.28 -14.13 -6.69
CA ALA A 37 1.14 -14.26 -5.52
C ALA A 37 0.62 -13.44 -4.34
N HIS A 38 0.22 -12.18 -4.56
CA HIS A 38 -0.39 -11.37 -3.51
C HIS A 38 -1.69 -11.99 -2.97
N ARG A 39 -2.50 -12.65 -3.82
CA ARG A 39 -3.73 -13.31 -3.39
C ARG A 39 -3.42 -14.53 -2.53
N GLU A 40 -2.42 -15.33 -2.93
CA GLU A 40 -1.97 -16.51 -2.17
C GLU A 40 -1.39 -16.10 -0.81
N ASN A 41 -0.48 -15.13 -0.79
CA ASN A 41 0.08 -14.58 0.45
C ASN A 41 -1.02 -14.03 1.36
N ALA A 42 -2.06 -13.41 0.80
CA ALA A 42 -3.18 -12.92 1.59
C ALA A 42 -3.97 -14.05 2.28
N ILE A 43 -4.22 -15.15 1.57
CA ILE A 43 -4.89 -16.34 2.11
C ILE A 43 -4.07 -16.91 3.27
N GLU A 44 -2.76 -17.03 3.07
CA GLU A 44 -1.84 -17.53 4.08
C GLU A 44 -1.79 -16.62 5.32
N LEU A 45 -1.56 -15.32 5.13
CA LEU A 45 -1.53 -14.33 6.21
C LEU A 45 -2.82 -14.32 7.03
N VAL A 46 -3.99 -14.38 6.38
CA VAL A 46 -5.28 -14.42 7.07
C VAL A 46 -5.41 -15.67 7.93
N LYS A 47 -4.97 -16.82 7.42
CA LYS A 47 -4.99 -18.09 8.16
C LYS A 47 -4.01 -18.07 9.34
N THR A 48 -2.78 -17.66 9.09
CA THR A 48 -1.67 -17.67 10.04
C THR A 48 -1.92 -16.68 11.19
N LEU A 49 -2.29 -15.45 10.88
CA LEU A 49 -2.52 -14.40 11.88
C LEU A 49 -3.96 -14.39 12.43
N LYS A 50 -4.84 -15.27 11.94
CA LYS A 50 -6.26 -15.36 12.30
C LYS A 50 -6.99 -14.03 12.07
N LEU A 51 -6.74 -13.38 10.93
CA LEU A 51 -7.28 -12.06 10.59
C LEU A 51 -8.77 -12.07 10.24
N GLU A 52 -9.47 -13.20 10.32
CA GLU A 52 -10.94 -13.18 10.27
C GLU A 52 -11.55 -12.71 11.61
N GLN A 53 -10.76 -12.62 12.68
CA GLN A 53 -11.20 -12.05 13.95
C GLN A 53 -11.28 -10.52 13.84
N PRO A 54 -12.44 -9.88 14.10
CA PRO A 54 -12.62 -8.44 13.91
C PRO A 54 -11.60 -7.57 14.66
N LYS A 55 -11.20 -7.98 15.86
CA LYS A 55 -10.19 -7.28 16.65
C LYS A 55 -8.82 -7.31 15.94
N ARG A 56 -8.36 -8.49 15.54
CA ARG A 56 -7.05 -8.71 14.89
C ARG A 56 -6.91 -8.02 13.55
N ILE A 57 -7.92 -8.09 12.67
CA ILE A 57 -7.86 -7.38 11.38
C ILE A 57 -7.83 -5.88 11.57
N THR A 58 -8.54 -5.38 12.57
CA THR A 58 -8.61 -3.96 12.88
C THR A 58 -7.26 -3.46 13.40
N GLU A 59 -6.64 -4.19 14.33
CA GLU A 59 -5.29 -3.91 14.87
C GLU A 59 -4.25 -3.97 13.75
N HIS A 60 -4.28 -5.02 12.92
CA HIS A 60 -3.40 -5.19 11.77
C HIS A 60 -3.50 -4.02 10.78
N VAL A 61 -4.72 -3.64 10.36
CA VAL A 61 -4.93 -2.52 9.43
C VAL A 61 -4.58 -1.17 10.07
N LEU A 62 -4.84 -0.99 11.37
CA LEU A 62 -4.46 0.22 12.10
C LEU A 62 -2.95 0.39 12.20
N PHE A 63 -2.22 -0.70 12.47
CA PHE A 63 -0.79 -0.67 12.72
C PHE A 63 0.01 -0.40 11.45
N TYR A 64 -0.20 -1.22 10.42
CA TYR A 64 0.53 -1.09 9.16
C TYR A 64 0.00 0.07 8.31
N GLY A 65 -1.26 0.44 8.50
CA GLY A 65 -1.99 1.29 7.57
C GLY A 65 -2.37 0.54 6.30
N ALA A 66 -3.52 0.88 5.73
CA ALA A 66 -4.04 0.21 4.52
C ALA A 66 -3.09 0.25 3.31
N GLU A 67 -2.15 1.20 3.26
CA GLU A 67 -1.16 1.33 2.19
C GLU A 67 0.05 0.37 2.33
N ARG A 68 0.25 -0.25 3.51
CA ARG A 68 1.40 -1.16 3.76
C ARG A 68 0.97 -2.61 3.96
N THR A 69 -0.31 -2.85 4.26
CA THR A 69 -0.89 -4.19 4.29
C THR A 69 -1.09 -4.75 2.87
N ASN A 70 -1.06 -6.08 2.73
CA ASN A 70 -1.47 -6.76 1.50
C ASN A 70 -2.83 -6.22 1.00
N VAL A 71 -2.93 -5.93 -0.29
CA VAL A 71 -4.11 -5.27 -0.89
C VAL A 71 -5.43 -5.99 -0.62
N PHE A 72 -5.44 -7.33 -0.62
CA PHE A 72 -6.65 -8.11 -0.36
C PHE A 72 -7.06 -8.05 1.11
N ILE A 73 -6.09 -8.06 2.03
CA ILE A 73 -6.32 -7.93 3.46
C ILE A 73 -6.80 -6.52 3.81
N GLY A 74 -6.18 -5.48 3.23
CA GLY A 74 -6.60 -4.10 3.41
C GLY A 74 -8.04 -3.86 2.94
N ALA A 75 -8.40 -4.38 1.77
CA ALA A 75 -9.75 -4.30 1.22
C ALA A 75 -10.78 -5.14 2.00
N PHE A 76 -10.37 -6.26 2.58
CA PHE A 76 -11.23 -7.04 3.49
C PHE A 76 -11.46 -6.29 4.80
N GLY A 77 -10.39 -5.78 5.41
CA GLY A 77 -10.45 -5.02 6.66
C GLY A 77 -11.30 -3.76 6.57
N SER A 78 -11.31 -3.07 5.42
CA SER A 78 -12.22 -1.93 5.22
C SER A 78 -13.70 -2.34 5.30
N GLN A 79 -14.08 -3.50 4.77
CA GLN A 79 -15.47 -4.00 4.87
C GLN A 79 -15.83 -4.46 6.29
N CYS A 80 -14.85 -4.95 7.04
CA CYS A 80 -15.05 -5.34 8.44
C CYS A 80 -15.13 -4.14 9.40
N THR A 81 -14.64 -2.97 8.99
CA THR A 81 -14.62 -1.74 9.79
C THR A 81 -15.69 -0.72 9.39
N GLU A 82 -16.43 -0.97 8.30
CA GLU A 82 -17.61 -0.20 7.91
C GLU A 82 -18.80 -0.42 8.87
N HIS A 83 -19.72 0.54 8.96
CA HIS A 83 -20.95 0.43 9.76
C HIS A 83 -22.19 0.35 8.87
N PRO A 84 -23.00 -0.74 8.94
CA PRO A 84 -22.82 -1.94 9.75
C PRO A 84 -21.73 -2.88 9.18
N PRO A 85 -20.94 -3.56 10.03
CA PRO A 85 -19.84 -4.39 9.57
C PRO A 85 -20.36 -5.63 8.86
N ILE A 86 -19.85 -5.87 7.65
CA ILE A 86 -20.19 -7.06 6.88
C ILE A 86 -19.36 -8.23 7.44
N ARG A 87 -19.99 -9.06 8.28
CA ARG A 87 -19.38 -10.33 8.75
C ARG A 87 -19.43 -11.37 7.63
N LYS A 88 -18.45 -11.33 6.74
CA LYS A 88 -18.18 -12.39 5.75
C LYS A 88 -16.83 -13.01 6.03
N SER A 89 -16.67 -14.30 5.73
CA SER A 89 -15.35 -14.92 5.77
C SER A 89 -14.47 -14.32 4.67
N PHE A 90 -13.15 -14.39 4.86
CA PHE A 90 -12.19 -13.93 3.86
C PHE A 90 -12.36 -14.70 2.54
N ALA A 91 -12.69 -15.98 2.62
CA ALA A 91 -13.02 -16.80 1.45
C ALA A 91 -14.25 -16.27 0.68
N GLN A 92 -15.32 -15.88 1.39
CA GLN A 92 -16.51 -15.27 0.76
C GLN A 92 -16.21 -13.90 0.15
N PHE A 93 -15.33 -13.13 0.79
CA PHE A 93 -14.83 -11.87 0.24
C PHE A 93 -14.07 -12.11 -1.07
N LEU A 94 -13.08 -13.02 -1.08
CA LEU A 94 -12.30 -13.34 -2.28
C LEU A 94 -13.16 -13.89 -3.41
N ALA A 95 -14.16 -14.74 -3.12
CA ALA A 95 -15.10 -15.24 -4.13
C ALA A 95 -15.88 -14.11 -4.83
N LYS A 96 -16.03 -12.94 -4.19
CA LYS A 96 -16.68 -11.78 -4.79
C LYS A 96 -15.70 -10.88 -5.54
N VAL A 97 -14.52 -10.61 -4.97
CA VAL A 97 -13.61 -9.57 -5.48
C VAL A 97 -12.46 -10.09 -6.32
N ALA A 98 -12.05 -11.34 -6.12
CA ALA A 98 -10.93 -12.00 -6.79
C ALA A 98 -11.17 -13.52 -6.95
N PRO A 99 -12.20 -13.93 -7.74
CA PRO A 99 -12.59 -15.33 -7.94
C PRO A 99 -11.70 -16.06 -8.96
N TYR A 100 -10.40 -15.80 -8.93
CA TYR A 100 -9.42 -16.36 -9.85
C TYR A 100 -8.24 -16.95 -9.06
N SER A 101 -7.65 -18.02 -9.57
CA SER A 101 -6.45 -18.66 -9.04
C SER A 101 -5.37 -18.90 -10.09
N ASN A 102 -5.60 -18.47 -11.33
CA ASN A 102 -4.64 -18.57 -12.43
C ASN A 102 -4.89 -17.47 -13.47
N HIS A 103 -3.94 -17.30 -14.39
CA HIS A 103 -4.01 -16.29 -15.44
C HIS A 103 -5.28 -16.38 -16.28
N LYS A 104 -5.68 -17.58 -16.71
CA LYS A 104 -6.87 -17.77 -17.54
C LYS A 104 -8.14 -17.27 -16.84
N GLN A 105 -8.30 -17.59 -15.55
CA GLN A 105 -9.42 -17.13 -14.75
C GLN A 105 -9.36 -15.61 -14.51
N PHE A 106 -8.17 -15.06 -14.26
CA PHE A 106 -8.00 -13.61 -14.12
C PHE A 106 -8.40 -12.88 -15.41
N ILE A 107 -7.88 -13.32 -16.56
CA ILE A 107 -8.17 -12.70 -17.86
C ILE A 107 -9.67 -12.71 -18.14
N SER A 108 -10.34 -13.85 -17.88
CA SER A 108 -11.79 -13.97 -18.03
C SER A 108 -12.53 -13.01 -17.09
N PHE A 109 -12.14 -12.95 -15.82
CA PHE A 109 -12.74 -12.05 -14.83
C PHE A 109 -12.50 -10.57 -15.15
N GLY A 110 -11.28 -10.19 -15.56
CA GLY A 110 -10.90 -8.84 -15.93
C GLY A 110 -11.63 -8.35 -17.19
N SER A 111 -11.82 -9.23 -18.17
CA SER A 111 -12.55 -8.92 -19.40
C SER A 111 -14.01 -8.50 -19.12
N THR A 112 -14.68 -9.14 -18.15
CA THR A 112 -16.03 -8.72 -17.72
C THR A 112 -16.09 -7.33 -17.10
N ARG A 113 -14.93 -6.76 -16.75
CA ARG A 113 -14.77 -5.41 -16.16
C ARG A 113 -14.03 -4.45 -17.09
N HIS A 114 -13.93 -4.78 -18.38
CA HIS A 114 -13.23 -3.99 -19.38
C HIS A 114 -11.73 -3.77 -19.05
N ILE A 115 -11.11 -4.76 -18.41
CA ILE A 115 -9.66 -4.82 -18.17
C ILE A 115 -9.04 -5.70 -19.25
N ALA A 116 -8.25 -5.10 -20.12
CA ALA A 116 -7.46 -5.81 -21.12
C ALA A 116 -6.24 -6.48 -20.48
N SER A 117 -5.80 -7.59 -21.06
CA SER A 117 -4.53 -8.23 -20.68
C SER A 117 -3.57 -8.21 -21.85
N GLU A 118 -2.39 -7.64 -21.64
CA GLU A 118 -1.37 -7.46 -22.68
C GLU A 118 -0.08 -8.20 -22.33
N ILE A 119 0.54 -8.84 -23.31
CA ILE A 119 1.89 -9.40 -23.16
C ILE A 119 2.85 -8.33 -23.66
N LEU A 120 3.75 -7.89 -22.78
CA LEU A 120 4.85 -7.01 -23.17
C LEU A 120 6.11 -7.85 -23.29
N ASP A 121 6.66 -7.92 -24.48
CA ASP A 121 7.97 -8.50 -24.73
C ASP A 121 8.72 -7.62 -25.72
N TYR A 122 9.85 -7.09 -25.26
CA TYR A 122 10.74 -6.24 -26.05
C TYR A 122 12.11 -6.91 -26.26
N SER A 123 12.20 -8.22 -26.03
CA SER A 123 13.43 -8.97 -26.24
C SER A 123 13.88 -8.99 -27.70
N GLU A 124 12.93 -9.01 -28.65
CA GLU A 124 13.23 -8.96 -30.08
C GLU A 124 13.05 -7.55 -30.66
N GLN A 125 11.87 -6.95 -30.46
CA GLN A 125 11.53 -5.62 -30.97
C GLN A 125 11.73 -4.56 -29.90
N HIS A 126 12.32 -3.42 -30.24
CA HIS A 126 12.63 -2.32 -29.29
C HIS A 126 13.56 -2.74 -28.14
N ASN A 127 14.40 -3.75 -28.39
CA ASN A 127 15.37 -4.29 -27.42
C ASN A 127 16.36 -3.24 -26.93
N VAL A 128 16.77 -2.31 -27.80
CA VAL A 128 17.70 -1.22 -27.44
C VAL A 128 17.06 -0.30 -26.41
N GLU A 129 15.84 0.19 -26.66
CA GLU A 129 15.11 1.02 -25.70
C GLU A 129 14.85 0.30 -24.38
N PHE A 130 14.47 -0.98 -24.45
CA PHE A 130 14.26 -1.79 -23.27
C PHE A 130 15.53 -1.95 -22.42
N ASN A 131 16.66 -2.30 -23.04
CA ASN A 131 17.91 -2.52 -22.31
C ASN A 131 18.44 -1.23 -21.68
N HIS A 132 18.28 -0.07 -22.34
CA HIS A 132 18.65 1.22 -21.75
C HIS A 132 17.85 1.51 -20.48
N ILE A 133 16.51 1.40 -20.56
CA ILE A 133 15.64 1.61 -19.40
C ILE A 133 15.94 0.59 -18.28
N TYR A 134 16.15 -0.68 -18.65
CA TYR A 134 16.44 -1.73 -17.68
C TYR A 134 17.77 -1.49 -16.96
N ALA A 135 18.82 -1.06 -17.67
CA ALA A 135 20.11 -0.71 -17.07
C ALA A 135 19.99 0.49 -16.12
N ASP A 136 19.25 1.53 -16.50
CA ASP A 136 19.02 2.71 -15.66
C ASP A 136 18.26 2.34 -14.37
N LEU A 137 17.22 1.50 -14.49
CA LEU A 137 16.51 1.01 -13.31
C LEU A 137 17.40 0.14 -12.42
N LEU A 138 18.23 -0.74 -13.00
CA LEU A 138 19.14 -1.58 -12.24
C LEU A 138 20.09 -0.72 -11.40
N SER A 139 20.72 0.28 -12.02
CA SER A 139 21.62 1.20 -11.33
C SER A 139 20.91 2.01 -10.24
N GLY A 140 19.67 2.48 -10.51
CA GLY A 140 18.86 3.18 -9.54
C GLY A 140 18.49 2.32 -8.32
N TYR A 141 18.10 1.07 -8.54
CA TYR A 141 17.78 0.13 -7.47
C TYR A 141 19.01 -0.32 -6.68
N GLU A 142 20.17 -0.51 -7.32
CA GLU A 142 21.43 -0.80 -6.65
C GLU A 142 21.82 0.36 -5.72
N THR A 143 21.71 1.60 -6.20
CA THR A 143 21.96 2.81 -5.40
C THR A 143 21.01 2.93 -4.22
N ASP A 144 19.69 2.72 -4.44
CA ASP A 144 18.70 2.75 -3.35
C ASP A 144 18.86 1.56 -2.39
N SER A 145 19.33 0.39 -2.85
CA SER A 145 19.64 -0.75 -1.99
C SER A 145 20.82 -0.46 -1.07
N LEU A 146 21.88 0.19 -1.55
CA LEU A 146 22.99 0.65 -0.69
C LEU A 146 22.52 1.58 0.43
N LEU A 147 21.51 2.41 0.16
CA LEU A 147 20.96 3.36 1.13
C LEU A 147 19.94 2.73 2.11
N THR A 148 19.18 1.73 1.65
CA THR A 148 18.04 1.17 2.40
C THR A 148 18.26 -0.24 2.92
N GLY A 149 19.28 -0.94 2.43
CA GLY A 149 19.54 -2.36 2.69
C GLY A 149 18.49 -3.30 2.10
N ARG A 150 17.72 -2.85 1.10
CA ARG A 150 16.61 -3.61 0.52
C ARG A 150 16.83 -3.89 -0.96
N ASP A 151 17.11 -5.14 -1.27
CA ASP A 151 17.16 -5.59 -2.65
C ASP A 151 15.76 -5.76 -3.23
N LYS A 152 15.67 -5.57 -4.54
CA LYS A 152 14.48 -5.85 -5.33
C LYS A 152 14.83 -6.91 -6.35
N ASP A 153 13.95 -7.90 -6.50
CA ASP A 153 14.19 -8.99 -7.44
C ASP A 153 14.34 -8.46 -8.87
N ARG A 154 15.37 -8.95 -9.57
CA ARG A 154 15.68 -8.55 -10.95
C ARG A 154 14.50 -8.80 -11.91
N ILE A 155 13.70 -9.81 -11.63
CA ILE A 155 12.49 -10.12 -12.42
C ILE A 155 11.46 -8.98 -12.30
N LEU A 156 11.25 -8.43 -11.11
CA LEU A 156 10.35 -7.29 -10.90
C LEU A 156 10.88 -6.02 -11.57
N ILE A 157 12.19 -5.78 -11.49
CA ILE A 157 12.85 -4.67 -12.21
C ILE A 157 12.64 -4.81 -13.72
N ARG A 158 12.73 -6.04 -14.25
CA ARG A 158 12.48 -6.34 -15.66
C ARG A 158 11.03 -6.02 -16.06
N HIS A 159 10.05 -6.38 -15.23
CA HIS A 159 8.64 -6.08 -15.49
C HIS A 159 8.37 -4.57 -15.52
N GLU A 160 8.99 -3.82 -14.61
CA GLU A 160 8.90 -2.35 -14.58
C GLU A 160 9.54 -1.73 -15.82
N ALA A 161 10.70 -2.22 -16.24
CA ALA A 161 11.35 -1.77 -17.46
C ALA A 161 10.44 -1.95 -18.69
N GLN A 162 9.77 -3.11 -18.81
CA GLN A 162 8.81 -3.34 -19.89
C GLN A 162 7.66 -2.30 -19.89
N GLN A 163 7.11 -1.94 -18.73
CA GLN A 163 6.09 -0.88 -18.66
C GLN A 163 6.62 0.47 -19.12
N LEU A 164 7.80 0.85 -18.65
CA LEU A 164 8.40 2.13 -19.01
C LEU A 164 8.75 2.19 -20.50
N THR A 165 9.22 1.09 -21.10
CA THR A 165 9.41 0.97 -22.55
C THR A 165 8.11 1.19 -23.30
N ARG A 166 7.00 0.60 -22.83
CA ARG A 166 5.66 0.84 -23.42
C ARG A 166 5.28 2.31 -23.39
N LEU A 167 5.49 2.99 -22.26
CA LEU A 167 5.20 4.43 -22.14
C LEU A 167 6.03 5.26 -23.13
N LEU A 168 7.31 4.93 -23.29
CA LEU A 168 8.19 5.61 -24.23
C LEU A 168 7.72 5.43 -25.68
N LEU A 169 7.36 4.20 -26.06
CA LEU A 169 6.87 3.91 -27.41
C LEU A 169 5.52 4.60 -27.68
N ASN A 170 4.61 4.58 -26.72
CA ASN A 170 3.30 5.21 -26.83
C ASN A 170 3.44 6.75 -26.93
N ALA A 171 4.39 7.34 -26.22
CA ALA A 171 4.69 8.77 -26.35
C ALA A 171 5.17 9.13 -27.78
N ARG A 172 5.91 8.25 -28.46
CA ARG A 172 6.36 8.45 -29.86
C ARG A 172 5.21 8.35 -30.87
N THR A 173 4.20 7.52 -30.60
CA THR A 173 3.01 7.37 -31.46
C THR A 173 1.92 8.40 -31.14
N GLY A 174 2.13 9.28 -30.16
CA GLY A 174 1.17 10.30 -29.74
C GLY A 174 0.07 9.78 -28.80
N GLU A 175 0.20 8.55 -28.31
CA GLU A 175 -0.69 7.95 -27.33
C GLU A 175 -0.39 8.45 -25.92
N ARG A 176 -1.43 8.79 -25.16
CA ARG A 176 -1.29 9.21 -23.76
C ARG A 176 -1.50 8.02 -22.84
N SER A 177 -0.41 7.36 -22.48
CA SER A 177 -0.40 6.23 -21.56
C SER A 177 0.11 6.63 -20.19
N VAL A 178 -0.50 6.08 -19.14
CA VAL A 178 -0.12 6.31 -17.75
C VAL A 178 0.12 4.96 -17.09
N PHE A 179 1.29 4.80 -16.46
CA PHE A 179 1.59 3.66 -15.62
C PHE A 179 1.27 3.98 -14.17
N VAL A 180 0.39 3.18 -13.56
CA VAL A 180 -0.06 3.37 -12.18
C VAL A 180 0.63 2.36 -11.29
N THR A 181 1.43 2.84 -10.35
CA THR A 181 2.21 2.00 -9.43
C THR A 181 2.10 2.47 -7.98
N ALA A 182 2.10 1.53 -7.04
CA ALA A 182 2.25 1.83 -5.62
C ALA A 182 3.73 1.86 -5.18
N ASP A 183 4.67 1.57 -6.09
CA ASP A 183 6.09 1.58 -5.78
C ASP A 183 6.68 3.00 -5.80
N ARG A 184 6.87 3.56 -4.60
CA ARG A 184 7.53 4.85 -4.40
C ARG A 184 9.03 4.82 -4.69
N ARG A 185 9.68 3.65 -4.66
CA ARG A 185 11.10 3.51 -5.05
C ARG A 185 11.23 3.72 -6.55
N LEU A 186 10.37 3.07 -7.34
CA LEU A 186 10.31 3.27 -8.78
C LEU A 186 10.08 4.75 -9.13
N GLN A 187 9.12 5.40 -8.48
CA GLN A 187 8.82 6.82 -8.73
C GLN A 187 10.03 7.72 -8.47
N ARG A 188 10.79 7.49 -7.39
CA ARG A 188 12.02 8.23 -7.09
C ARG A 188 13.09 7.98 -8.16
N ILE A 189 13.37 6.72 -8.48
CA ILE A 189 14.38 6.35 -9.49
C ILE A 189 14.07 6.99 -10.85
N VAL A 190 12.79 6.99 -11.26
CA VAL A 190 12.36 7.62 -12.52
C VAL A 190 12.50 9.14 -12.49
N GLN A 191 12.31 9.78 -11.33
CA GLN A 191 12.47 11.23 -11.17
C GLN A 191 13.94 11.67 -11.11
N ASP A 192 14.79 10.85 -10.47
CA ASP A 192 16.20 11.14 -10.24
C ASP A 192 17.08 10.84 -11.46
N SER A 193 16.63 9.96 -12.37
CA SER A 193 17.35 9.62 -13.60
C SER A 193 17.04 10.61 -14.73
N ASP A 194 18.07 11.29 -15.25
CA ASP A 194 17.97 12.21 -16.38
C ASP A 194 17.35 11.56 -17.64
N ALA A 195 17.63 10.27 -17.86
CA ALA A 195 17.12 9.52 -19.01
C ALA A 195 15.62 9.20 -18.85
N LEU A 196 15.19 8.87 -17.63
CA LEU A 196 13.82 8.46 -17.32
C LEU A 196 12.91 9.62 -16.92
N GLN A 197 13.47 10.80 -16.62
CA GLN A 197 12.73 11.98 -16.17
C GLN A 197 11.59 12.36 -17.13
N LYS A 198 11.78 12.13 -18.44
CA LYS A 198 10.76 12.35 -19.48
C LYS A 198 9.50 11.51 -19.29
N LEU A 199 9.61 10.36 -18.61
CA LEU A 199 8.51 9.45 -18.31
C LEU A 199 7.87 9.71 -16.93
N SER A 200 8.46 10.59 -16.10
CA SER A 200 7.98 10.86 -14.74
C SER A 200 6.51 11.34 -14.70
N GLY A 201 6.10 12.16 -15.66
CA GLY A 201 4.70 12.62 -15.79
C GLY A 201 3.71 11.52 -16.15
N ASN A 202 4.20 10.36 -16.61
CA ASN A 202 3.41 9.21 -17.00
C ASN A 202 3.40 8.12 -15.91
N VAL A 203 4.18 8.25 -14.84
CA VAL A 203 4.20 7.29 -13.71
C VAL A 203 3.51 7.90 -12.51
N LEU A 204 2.35 7.37 -12.14
CA LEU A 204 1.50 7.93 -11.09
C LEU A 204 1.23 6.92 -9.97
N SER A 205 0.97 7.44 -8.77
CA SER A 205 0.35 6.65 -7.71
C SER A 205 -1.14 6.47 -7.97
N HIS A 206 -1.75 5.42 -7.40
CA HIS A 206 -3.20 5.22 -7.46
C HIS A 206 -4.01 6.42 -6.92
N ILE A 207 -3.48 7.14 -5.92
CA ILE A 207 -4.08 8.38 -5.39
C ILE A 207 -3.96 9.51 -6.42
N GLY A 208 -2.79 9.63 -7.06
CA GLY A 208 -2.56 10.62 -8.10
C GLY A 208 -3.46 10.40 -9.32
N LEU A 209 -3.72 9.14 -9.69
CA LEU A 209 -4.71 8.79 -10.71
C LEU A 209 -6.10 9.32 -10.36
N ILE A 210 -6.58 9.08 -9.14
CA ILE A 210 -7.91 9.57 -8.72
C ILE A 210 -7.98 11.10 -8.83
N GLY A 211 -6.96 11.80 -8.32
CA GLY A 211 -6.90 13.27 -8.39
C GLY A 211 -6.87 13.79 -9.83
N LEU A 212 -6.10 13.15 -10.72
CA LEU A 212 -6.05 13.50 -12.14
C LEU A 212 -7.40 13.27 -12.82
N VAL A 213 -8.05 12.14 -12.57
CA VAL A 213 -9.38 11.84 -13.11
C VAL A 213 -10.39 12.87 -12.63
N ASP A 214 -10.40 13.18 -11.34
CA ASP A 214 -11.34 14.15 -10.78
C ASP A 214 -11.15 15.52 -11.46
N LEU A 215 -9.91 15.99 -11.64
CA LEU A 215 -9.61 17.20 -12.40
C LEU A 215 -10.08 17.14 -13.86
N LEU A 216 -9.82 16.03 -14.56
CA LEU A 216 -10.20 15.86 -15.98
C LEU A 216 -11.72 15.82 -16.17
N VAL A 217 -12.46 15.30 -15.19
CA VAL A 217 -13.93 15.22 -15.22
C VAL A 217 -14.57 16.52 -14.67
N GLY A 218 -13.77 17.49 -14.22
CA GLY A 218 -14.25 18.78 -13.71
C GLY A 218 -14.75 18.71 -12.26
N LEU A 219 -14.38 17.69 -11.51
CA LEU A 219 -14.62 17.57 -10.07
C LEU A 219 -13.49 18.26 -9.31
N SER A 220 -13.82 18.98 -8.23
CA SER A 220 -12.80 19.52 -7.34
C SER A 220 -12.14 18.37 -6.57
N PRO A 221 -10.83 18.12 -6.73
CA PRO A 221 -10.15 17.08 -5.98
C PRO A 221 -10.21 17.40 -4.48
N ASP A 222 -10.31 16.37 -3.65
CA ASP A 222 -10.27 16.55 -2.21
C ASP A 222 -8.97 17.27 -1.79
N LYS A 223 -9.03 18.19 -0.82
CA LYS A 223 -7.89 19.05 -0.44
C LYS A 223 -6.67 18.22 -0.03
N GLU A 224 -6.90 17.07 0.62
CA GLU A 224 -5.85 16.12 0.99
C GLU A 224 -5.24 15.39 -0.22
N VAL A 225 -6.06 15.03 -1.22
CA VAL A 225 -5.60 14.39 -2.47
C VAL A 225 -4.77 15.37 -3.29
N PHE A 226 -5.21 16.63 -3.38
CA PHE A 226 -4.48 17.69 -4.07
C PHE A 226 -3.15 18.01 -3.36
N THR A 227 -3.14 18.08 -2.03
CA THR A 227 -1.89 18.31 -1.26
C THR A 227 -0.91 17.14 -1.42
N ARG A 228 -1.37 15.88 -1.47
CA ARG A 228 -0.50 14.73 -1.75
C ARG A 228 0.01 14.69 -3.20
N LEU A 229 -0.77 15.21 -4.16
CA LEU A 229 -0.36 15.36 -5.55
C LEU A 229 0.77 16.39 -5.68
N VAL A 230 0.69 17.49 -4.91
CA VAL A 230 1.66 18.59 -4.91
C VAL A 230 2.89 18.27 -4.06
N TRP A 231 2.73 17.47 -3.00
CA TRP A 231 3.78 17.16 -2.02
C TRP A 231 4.01 15.66 -1.92
N ALA A 232 4.82 15.11 -2.83
CA ALA A 232 5.26 13.71 -2.86
C ALA A 232 6.27 13.37 -1.73
N THR A 233 6.00 13.77 -0.49
CA THR A 233 6.97 13.66 0.62
C THR A 233 6.79 12.35 1.41
N PRO A 234 7.86 11.57 1.67
CA PRO A 234 7.81 10.40 2.53
C PRO A 234 7.61 10.79 4.00
N ARG A 235 6.64 10.16 4.68
CA ARG A 235 6.58 10.12 6.16
C ARG A 235 7.18 8.79 6.62
N ASN A 236 8.44 8.81 7.01
CA ASN A 236 9.13 7.66 7.61
C ASN A 236 9.72 8.07 8.96
N THR A 237 9.01 7.72 10.02
CA THR A 237 9.65 7.35 11.30
C THR A 237 8.77 6.27 11.90
N VAL A 238 9.35 5.09 12.11
CA VAL A 238 8.69 3.92 12.73
C VAL A 238 8.09 4.30 14.09
N GLN A 239 8.81 5.10 14.88
CA GLN A 239 8.32 5.66 16.14
C GLN A 239 7.03 6.46 15.99
N LYS A 240 6.88 7.22 14.90
CA LYS A 240 5.66 7.99 14.63
C LYS A 240 4.48 7.06 14.35
N GLN A 241 4.72 5.95 13.65
CA GLN A 241 3.69 4.94 13.37
C GLN A 241 3.27 4.18 14.62
N LEU A 242 4.24 3.75 15.43
CA LEU A 242 3.98 3.07 16.71
C LEU A 242 3.26 4.01 17.70
N ARG A 243 3.66 5.27 17.79
CA ARG A 243 2.99 6.29 18.59
C ARG A 243 1.57 6.56 18.10
N ASP A 244 1.37 6.78 16.81
CA ASP A 244 0.04 7.01 16.23
C ASP A 244 -0.89 5.79 16.41
N TYR A 245 -0.34 4.58 16.38
CA TYR A 245 -1.05 3.34 16.65
C TYR A 245 -1.50 3.27 18.11
N LEU A 246 -0.57 3.36 19.08
CA LEU A 246 -0.86 3.28 20.50
C LEU A 246 -1.85 4.36 20.93
N VAL A 247 -1.71 5.59 20.43
CA VAL A 247 -2.68 6.67 20.66
C VAL A 247 -4.08 6.28 20.16
N LYS A 248 -4.21 5.74 18.95
CA LYS A 248 -5.51 5.34 18.39
C LYS A 248 -6.13 4.16 19.12
N VAL A 249 -5.34 3.18 19.56
CA VAL A 249 -5.81 2.03 20.33
C VAL A 249 -6.32 2.48 21.70
N THR A 250 -5.58 3.35 22.40
CA THR A 250 -5.98 3.85 23.72
C THR A 250 -7.22 4.75 23.64
N LEU A 251 -7.32 5.60 22.62
CA LEU A 251 -8.53 6.39 22.38
C LEU A 251 -9.77 5.54 22.07
N ARG A 252 -9.60 4.31 21.55
CA ARG A 252 -10.72 3.38 21.32
C ARG A 252 -11.17 2.65 22.58
N LYS A 253 -10.29 2.46 23.56
CA LYS A 253 -10.60 1.73 24.81
C LYS A 253 -11.11 2.60 25.97
N TYR A 254 -11.29 3.91 25.76
CA TYR A 254 -11.92 4.88 26.67
C TYR A 254 -11.59 4.74 28.17
N ASP A 255 -10.67 5.57 28.66
CA ASP A 255 -10.72 6.14 30.01
C ASP A 255 -10.07 7.54 30.03
N HIS A 256 -10.68 8.52 30.69
CA HIS A 256 -10.16 9.89 30.79
C HIS A 256 -8.84 9.92 31.56
N ALA A 257 -8.67 8.99 32.51
CA ALA A 257 -7.42 8.78 33.24
C ALA A 257 -6.29 8.24 32.32
N MET A 258 -6.62 7.38 31.35
CA MET A 258 -5.66 6.87 30.36
C MET A 258 -5.13 7.99 29.45
N ALA A 259 -5.97 8.95 29.05
CA ALA A 259 -5.51 10.07 28.21
C ALA A 259 -4.46 10.97 28.89
N MET A 260 -4.53 11.11 30.22
CA MET A 260 -3.63 11.96 31.00
C MET A 260 -2.26 11.32 31.25
N ALA A 261 -2.20 10.00 31.45
CA ALA A 261 -0.96 9.25 31.66
C ALA A 261 -0.22 8.87 30.36
N MET A 262 -0.95 8.93 29.22
CA MET A 262 -0.49 8.48 27.90
C MET A 262 0.87 9.06 27.45
N PRO A 263 1.18 10.37 27.59
CA PRO A 263 2.45 10.91 27.10
C PRO A 263 3.68 10.30 27.79
N VAL A 264 3.62 10.12 29.11
CA VAL A 264 4.74 9.62 29.92
C VAL A 264 4.99 8.14 29.68
N VAL A 265 3.93 7.34 29.57
CA VAL A 265 4.04 5.90 29.31
C VAL A 265 4.47 5.61 27.86
N LEU A 266 3.99 6.41 26.90
CA LEU A 266 4.46 6.33 25.51
C LEU A 266 5.96 6.56 25.40
N ASP A 267 6.49 7.60 26.04
CA ASP A 267 7.92 7.90 25.97
C ASP A 267 8.76 6.80 26.64
N GLN A 268 8.27 6.16 27.71
CA GLN A 268 8.94 5.02 28.36
C GLN A 268 8.93 3.74 27.52
N VAL A 269 7.82 3.43 26.84
CA VAL A 269 7.71 2.25 25.97
C VAL A 269 8.50 2.44 24.66
N LEU A 270 8.48 3.66 24.11
CA LEU A 270 9.24 4.01 22.90
C LEU A 270 10.76 4.03 23.17
N ALA A 271 11.20 4.48 24.35
CA ALA A 271 12.63 4.45 24.73
C ALA A 271 13.19 3.02 24.85
N VAL A 272 12.36 2.04 25.23
CA VAL A 272 12.75 0.61 25.25
C VAL A 272 12.77 0.03 23.84
N ALA A 273 11.87 0.46 22.95
CA ALA A 273 11.85 0.06 21.55
C ALA A 273 13.04 0.60 20.73
N ASP A 274 13.65 1.71 21.14
CA ASP A 274 14.83 2.31 20.50
C ASP A 274 16.14 1.54 20.74
N LEU A 275 16.24 0.77 21.83
CA LEU A 275 17.43 -0.03 22.13
C LEU A 275 17.55 -1.27 21.24
N ASP A 276 16.44 -1.73 20.64
CA ASP A 276 16.43 -2.76 19.61
C ASP A 276 16.68 -2.12 18.24
N THR A 277 17.94 -1.83 17.91
CA THR A 277 18.37 -1.39 16.57
C THR A 277 17.96 -2.36 15.43
N ALA A 278 17.50 -3.57 15.76
CA ALA A 278 16.84 -4.53 14.87
C ALA A 278 15.41 -4.12 14.43
N ALA A 279 14.76 -3.20 15.15
CA ALA A 279 13.40 -2.73 14.89
C ALA A 279 13.23 -2.13 13.48
N HIS A 280 14.23 -1.39 12.98
CA HIS A 280 14.16 -0.80 11.63
C HIS A 280 14.12 -1.85 10.50
N ARG A 281 14.64 -3.05 10.72
CA ARG A 281 14.53 -4.17 9.77
C ARG A 281 13.17 -4.87 9.87
N ARG A 282 12.61 -4.99 11.09
CA ARG A 282 11.36 -5.73 11.39
C ARG A 282 10.07 -5.06 10.88
N PHE A 283 10.04 -3.73 10.71
CA PHE A 283 8.84 -3.02 10.21
C PHE A 283 8.77 -2.90 8.68
N GLY A 284 9.20 -3.96 7.97
CA GLY A 284 8.97 -4.12 6.54
C GLY A 284 7.47 -4.13 6.20
N LYS A 285 7.13 -3.92 4.92
CA LYS A 285 5.75 -4.18 4.46
C LYS A 285 5.45 -5.66 4.80
N PRO A 286 4.32 -6.03 5.44
CA PRO A 286 3.91 -7.42 5.63
C PRO A 286 3.43 -8.00 4.29
N THR A 287 4.34 -8.08 3.32
CA THR A 287 4.17 -8.88 2.10
C THR A 287 4.67 -10.30 2.32
N ASP A 288 5.58 -10.48 3.29
CA ASP A 288 6.12 -11.76 3.74
C ASP A 288 5.43 -12.24 5.03
N VAL A 289 5.21 -13.55 5.14
CA VAL A 289 4.47 -14.20 6.23
C VAL A 289 5.28 -14.18 7.52
N ASP A 290 6.60 -14.37 7.41
CA ASP A 290 7.51 -14.42 8.55
C ASP A 290 7.67 -13.03 9.20
N ASP A 291 7.85 -11.97 8.40
CA ASP A 291 7.91 -10.59 8.88
C ASP A 291 6.61 -10.15 9.58
N ALA A 292 5.47 -10.59 9.07
CA ALA A 292 4.16 -10.25 9.62
C ALA A 292 3.90 -10.98 10.96
N LEU A 293 4.39 -12.23 11.10
CA LEU A 293 4.37 -13.00 12.34
C LEU A 293 5.22 -12.34 13.43
N GLU A 294 6.48 -12.04 13.13
CA GLU A 294 7.40 -11.40 14.08
C GLU A 294 6.85 -10.07 14.56
N THR A 295 6.29 -9.28 13.64
CA THR A 295 5.69 -7.99 14.00
C THR A 295 4.41 -8.15 14.81
N SER A 296 3.55 -9.13 14.51
CA SER A 296 2.32 -9.38 15.31
C SER A 296 2.66 -9.80 16.74
N GLU A 297 3.63 -10.70 16.93
CA GLU A 297 4.08 -11.12 18.26
C GLU A 297 4.77 -9.98 19.02
N PHE A 298 5.50 -9.13 18.32
CA PHE A 298 6.09 -7.92 18.87
C PHE A 298 5.01 -6.92 19.31
N LEU A 299 3.95 -6.73 18.52
CA LEU A 299 2.84 -5.85 18.87
C LEU A 299 2.06 -6.36 20.06
N ASP A 300 1.74 -7.66 20.10
CA ASP A 300 1.08 -8.27 21.26
C ASP A 300 1.92 -8.04 22.54
N ARG A 301 3.25 -8.17 22.44
CA ARG A 301 4.18 -7.94 23.56
C ARG A 301 4.23 -6.47 24.00
N ILE A 302 4.35 -5.55 23.05
CA ILE A 302 4.37 -4.11 23.34
C ILE A 302 3.03 -3.62 23.87
N GLU A 303 1.91 -4.10 23.32
CA GLU A 303 0.59 -3.75 23.82
C GLU A 303 0.39 -4.24 25.25
N ASN A 304 0.78 -5.48 25.56
CA ASN A 304 0.69 -6.00 26.91
C ASN A 304 1.55 -5.17 27.88
N ASP A 305 2.82 -4.89 27.54
CA ASP A 305 3.71 -4.04 28.37
C ASP A 305 3.18 -2.61 28.51
N TYR A 306 2.62 -2.04 27.45
CA TYR A 306 2.02 -0.71 27.45
C TYR A 306 0.77 -0.67 28.35
N PHE A 307 -0.16 -1.63 28.22
CA PHE A 307 -1.37 -1.67 29.04
C PHE A 307 -1.07 -1.98 30.51
N ASP A 308 -0.08 -2.83 30.79
CA ASP A 308 0.36 -3.12 32.16
C ASP A 308 0.96 -1.86 32.83
N LYS A 309 1.80 -1.12 32.11
CA LYS A 309 2.37 0.15 32.59
C LYS A 309 1.32 1.25 32.74
N MET A 310 0.34 1.31 31.83
CA MET A 310 -0.78 2.24 31.93
C MET A 310 -1.66 1.93 33.15
N ASN A 311 -1.97 0.67 33.42
CA ASN A 311 -2.73 0.25 34.60
C ASN A 311 -1.98 0.60 35.89
N ALA A 312 -0.67 0.32 35.95
CA ALA A 312 0.16 0.70 37.09
C ALA A 312 0.25 2.23 37.30
N ALA A 313 0.27 3.02 36.22
CA ALA A 313 0.26 4.47 36.29
C ALA A 313 -1.08 5.02 36.80
N ILE A 314 -2.20 4.41 36.41
CA ILE A 314 -3.54 4.77 36.88
C ILE A 314 -3.69 4.45 38.36
N GLU A 315 -3.35 3.24 38.80
CA GLU A 315 -3.37 2.84 40.22
C GLU A 315 -2.54 3.80 41.09
N LYS A 316 -1.39 4.26 40.58
CA LYS A 316 -0.52 5.22 41.28
C LYS A 316 -1.14 6.62 41.38
N SER A 317 -1.89 7.04 40.37
CA SER A 317 -2.62 8.31 40.37
C SER A 317 -3.86 8.30 41.28
N GLU A 318 -4.55 7.15 41.36
CA GLU A 318 -5.67 6.94 42.28
C GLU A 318 -5.21 6.86 43.76
N GLN A 319 -4.05 6.27 44.03
CA GLN A 319 -3.44 6.27 45.36
C GLN A 319 -2.96 7.67 45.80
N SER A 320 -2.59 8.52 44.84
CA SER A 320 -2.17 9.91 45.10
C SER A 320 -3.35 10.88 45.25
N GLY A 321 -4.57 10.45 44.88
CA GLY A 321 -5.80 11.24 44.91
C GLY A 321 -6.70 11.03 46.13
N LYS A 322 -6.32 10.20 47.11
CA LYS A 322 -7.06 10.11 48.40
C LYS A 322 -6.64 11.26 49.31
N PRO A 323 -7.54 12.20 49.67
CA PRO A 323 -7.23 13.22 50.66
C PRO A 323 -7.04 12.56 52.04
N ARG A 324 -6.00 12.98 52.75
CA ARG A 324 -5.86 12.74 54.20
C ARG A 324 -6.77 13.69 54.98
#